data_AF-A0A952AFR5-F1
#
_entry.id   AF-A0A952AFR5-F1
#
_cell.length_a   1.000
_cell.length_b   1.000
_cell.length_c   1.000
_cell.angle_alpha   90.00
_cell.angle_beta   90.00
_cell.angle_gamma   90.00
#
_symmetry.space_group_name_H-M   'P 1'
#
loop_
_entity.id
_entity.type
_entity.pdbx_description
1 polymer ?
#
loop_
_entity_poly.entity_id
_entity_poly.type
_entity_poly.pdbx_seq_one_letter_code
_entity_poly.pdbx_strand_id
1 'polypeptide(L)'
;MKVFKFGGASVNSIERIQHIPAILHQYKHEQIIMIVSAMGKTTNALENVATEFFSGNKEKSLSLFETIKQQHKTTAQQLLQKNYNSCYNNLVDYFTEVEWLLHDKPLREFDYYYDQIVCVGELMSTCIVS
;
A
#
# COMPACT_ATOMS: atom_id res chain seq x y z
N MET A 1 -12.06 0.08 24.50
CA MET A 1 -11.17 0.03 23.32
C MET A 1 -11.62 -1.08 22.38
N LYS A 2 -11.81 -0.79 21.10
CA LYS A 2 -12.24 -1.70 20.04
C LYS A 2 -11.20 -1.75 18.93
N VAL A 3 -10.89 -2.95 18.45
CA VAL A 3 -9.94 -3.15 17.34
C VAL A 3 -10.73 -3.64 16.12
N PHE A 4 -10.64 -2.91 15.01
CA PHE A 4 -11.26 -3.26 13.74
C PHE A 4 -10.18 -3.63 12.72
N LYS A 5 -10.31 -4.80 12.08
CA LYS A 5 -9.41 -5.21 11.00
C LYS A 5 -10.16 -5.23 9.67
N PHE A 6 -9.68 -4.43 8.71
CA PHE A 6 -10.16 -4.43 7.34
C PHE A 6 -9.17 -5.18 6.46
N GLY A 7 -9.57 -6.35 5.95
CA GLY A 7 -8.73 -7.15 5.05
C GLY A 7 -8.72 -6.58 3.63
N GLY A 8 -7.87 -7.13 2.75
CA GLY A 8 -7.73 -6.63 1.38
C GLY A 8 -9.05 -6.56 0.59
N ALA A 9 -9.95 -7.53 0.79
CA ALA A 9 -11.29 -7.51 0.18
C ALA A 9 -12.19 -6.38 0.69
N SER A 10 -11.98 -5.90 1.91
CA SER A 10 -12.70 -4.77 2.50
C SER A 10 -12.19 -3.41 2.01
N VAL A 11 -10.98 -3.36 1.46
CA VAL A 11 -10.33 -2.13 0.96
C VAL A 11 -9.96 -2.21 -0.53
N ASN A 12 -10.58 -3.12 -1.30
CA ASN A 12 -10.22 -3.31 -2.71
C ASN A 12 -10.93 -2.38 -3.71
N SER A 13 -11.82 -1.50 -3.25
CA SER A 13 -12.51 -0.54 -4.09
C SER A 13 -12.78 0.76 -3.35
N ILE A 14 -12.91 1.85 -4.12
CA ILE A 14 -13.22 3.19 -3.62
C ILE A 14 -14.50 3.17 -2.80
N GLU A 15 -15.54 2.52 -3.33
CA GLU A 15 -16.84 2.42 -2.68
C GLU A 15 -16.68 1.74 -1.32
N ARG A 16 -15.98 0.60 -1.25
CA ARG A 16 -15.81 -0.11 0.03
C ARG A 16 -15.04 0.72 1.06
N ILE A 17 -13.99 1.42 0.64
CA ILE A 17 -13.23 2.31 1.53
C ILE A 17 -14.13 3.43 2.07
N GLN A 18 -14.99 4.02 1.23
CA GLN A 18 -15.94 5.06 1.64
C GLN A 18 -17.01 4.58 2.64
N HIS A 19 -17.25 3.27 2.76
CA HIS A 19 -18.18 2.72 3.75
C HIS A 19 -17.54 2.54 5.14
N ILE A 20 -16.20 2.53 5.24
CA ILE A 20 -15.50 2.31 6.51
C ILE A 20 -15.88 3.36 7.57
N PRO A 21 -15.91 4.68 7.28
CA PRO A 21 -16.32 5.68 8.26
C PRO A 21 -17.71 5.42 8.85
N ALA A 22 -18.67 4.95 8.04
CA ALA A 22 -20.02 4.65 8.51
C ALA A 22 -20.05 3.49 9.52
N ILE A 23 -19.18 2.49 9.36
CA ILE A 23 -19.01 1.39 10.32
C ILE A 23 -18.42 1.92 11.63
N LEU A 24 -17.36 2.73 11.55
CA LEU A 24 -16.68 3.26 12.73
C LEU A 24 -17.53 4.26 13.50
N HIS A 25 -18.36 5.05 12.81
CA HIS A 25 -19.24 6.03 13.44
C HIS A 25 -20.27 5.41 14.40
N GLN A 26 -20.62 4.13 14.22
CA GLN A 26 -21.47 3.39 15.16
C GLN A 26 -20.80 3.21 16.54
N TYR A 27 -19.48 3.37 16.60
CA TYR A 27 -18.65 3.21 17.80
C TYR A 27 -17.93 4.51 18.18
N LYS A 28 -18.43 5.69 17.77
CA LYS A 28 -17.78 7.00 17.96
C LYS A 28 -17.47 7.38 19.43
N HIS A 29 -18.05 6.69 20.41
CA HIS A 29 -17.81 6.91 21.85
C HIS A 29 -16.79 5.93 22.46
N GLU A 30 -16.25 5.02 21.65
CA GLU A 30 -15.24 4.05 22.04
C GLU A 30 -13.86 4.49 21.53
N GLN A 31 -12.80 4.12 22.25
CA GLN A 31 -11.45 4.21 21.72
C GLN A 31 -11.27 3.14 20.61
N ILE A 32 -10.98 3.56 19.38
CA ILE A 32 -10.86 2.68 18.21
C ILE A 32 -9.41 2.54 17.77
N ILE A 33 -8.98 1.32 17.46
CA ILE A 33 -7.77 1.02 16.68
C ILE A 33 -8.21 0.36 15.37
N MET A 34 -7.67 0.82 14.25
CA MET A 34 -7.88 0.23 12.94
C MET A 34 -6.61 -0.49 12.47
N ILE A 35 -6.78 -1.69 11.92
CA ILE A 35 -5.75 -2.46 11.24
C ILE A 35 -6.20 -2.64 9.79
N VAL A 36 -5.35 -2.27 8.84
CA VAL A 36 -5.65 -2.29 7.40
C VAL A 36 -4.63 -3.16 6.68
N SER A 37 -5.10 -4.15 5.91
CA SER A 37 -4.25 -4.92 5.00
C SER A 37 -3.97 -4.15 3.71
N ALA A 38 -2.99 -4.59 2.92
CA ALA A 38 -2.83 -4.08 1.56
C ALA A 38 -4.13 -4.20 0.73
N MET A 39 -4.42 -3.17 -0.09
CA MET A 39 -5.62 -3.12 -0.91
C MET A 39 -5.58 -4.03 -2.13
N GLY A 40 -6.74 -4.62 -2.48
CA GLY A 40 -6.89 -5.37 -3.73
C GLY A 40 -5.90 -6.53 -3.88
N LYS A 41 -5.16 -6.54 -4.99
CA LYS A 41 -4.13 -7.54 -5.31
C LYS A 41 -2.71 -6.98 -5.13
N THR A 42 -2.55 -5.91 -4.33
CA THR A 42 -1.28 -5.21 -4.17
C THR A 42 -0.18 -6.11 -3.61
N THR A 43 -0.48 -6.97 -2.62
CA THR A 43 0.50 -7.94 -2.10
C THR A 43 1.07 -8.79 -3.23
N ASN A 44 0.23 -9.50 -4.00
CA ASN A 44 0.68 -10.33 -5.12
C ASN A 44 1.45 -9.53 -6.19
N ALA A 45 1.07 -8.27 -6.42
CA ALA A 45 1.78 -7.40 -7.34
C ALA A 45 3.20 -7.07 -6.83
N LEU A 46 3.34 -6.76 -5.54
CA LEU A 46 4.63 -6.52 -4.89
C LEU A 46 5.49 -7.80 -4.79
N GLU A 47 4.88 -8.97 -4.60
CA GLU A 47 5.60 -10.25 -4.67
C GLU A 47 6.24 -10.47 -6.04
N ASN A 48 5.54 -10.10 -7.12
CA ASN A 48 6.10 -10.13 -8.47
C ASN A 48 7.24 -9.11 -8.63
N VAL A 49 7.11 -7.91 -8.06
CA VAL A 49 8.20 -6.91 -8.04
C VAL A 49 9.43 -7.49 -7.35
N ALA A 50 9.27 -8.07 -6.16
CA ALA A 50 10.36 -8.69 -5.40
C ALA A 50 11.03 -9.85 -6.17
N THR A 51 10.22 -10.69 -6.82
CA THR A 51 10.70 -11.81 -7.64
C THR A 51 11.55 -11.33 -8.83
N GLU A 52 11.08 -10.33 -9.55
CA GLU A 52 11.80 -9.77 -10.71
C GLU A 52 13.07 -9.03 -10.29
N PHE A 53 13.00 -8.27 -9.19
CA PHE A 53 14.18 -7.64 -8.59
C PHE A 53 15.25 -8.68 -8.23
N PHE A 54 14.86 -9.72 -7.51
CA PHE A 54 15.79 -10.77 -7.07
C PHE A 54 16.39 -11.56 -8.24
N SER A 55 15.62 -11.71 -9.33
CA SER A 55 16.07 -12.33 -10.58
C SER A 55 17.01 -11.43 -11.41
N GLY A 56 17.30 -10.20 -10.96
CA GLY A 56 18.13 -9.24 -11.67
C GLY A 56 17.43 -8.51 -12.83
N ASN A 57 16.10 -8.66 -12.95
CA ASN A 57 15.30 -8.04 -14.02
C ASN A 57 14.89 -6.62 -13.64
N LYS A 58 15.88 -5.74 -13.46
CA LYS A 58 15.70 -4.36 -12.96
C LYS A 58 14.56 -3.60 -13.65
N GLU A 59 14.63 -3.46 -14.98
CA GLU A 59 13.64 -2.70 -15.76
C GLU A 59 12.21 -3.24 -15.59
N LYS A 60 12.06 -4.57 -15.49
CA LYS A 60 10.76 -5.20 -15.29
C LYS A 60 10.24 -4.95 -13.88
N SER A 61 11.09 -5.04 -12.86
CA SER A 61 10.71 -4.75 -11.47
C SER A 61 10.25 -3.29 -11.31
N LEU A 62 10.96 -2.34 -11.92
CA LEU A 62 10.61 -0.92 -11.93
C LEU A 62 9.28 -0.67 -12.66
N SER A 63 9.08 -1.29 -13.83
CA SER A 63 7.83 -1.16 -14.59
C SER A 63 6.61 -1.73 -13.83
N LEU A 64 6.78 -2.88 -13.16
CA LEU A 64 5.74 -3.45 -12.30
C LEU A 64 5.44 -2.52 -11.12
N PHE A 65 6.46 -1.97 -10.47
CA PHE A 65 6.27 -1.05 -9.35
C PHE A 65 5.59 0.26 -9.76
N GLU A 66 5.93 0.81 -10.94
CA GLU A 66 5.27 2.00 -11.48
C GLU A 66 3.77 1.78 -11.69
N THR A 67 3.37 0.58 -12.11
CA THR A 67 1.94 0.23 -12.21
C THR A 67 1.24 0.31 -10.84
N ILE A 68 1.90 -0.18 -9.79
CA ILE A 68 1.40 -0.13 -8.41
C ILE A 68 1.29 1.34 -7.94
N LYS A 69 2.31 2.17 -8.21
CA LYS A 69 2.31 3.60 -7.88
C LYS A 69 1.12 4.33 -8.51
N GLN A 70 0.88 4.12 -9.80
CA GLN A 70 -0.23 4.78 -10.50
C GLN A 70 -1.60 4.34 -9.99
N GLN A 71 -1.76 3.06 -9.63
CA GLN A 71 -2.99 2.57 -9.00
C GLN A 71 -3.27 3.29 -7.67
N HIS A 72 -2.29 3.33 -6.76
CA HIS A 72 -2.45 3.96 -5.45
C HIS A 72 -2.65 5.48 -5.56
N LYS A 73 -1.92 6.14 -6.47
CA LYS A 73 -2.12 7.56 -6.78
C LYS A 73 -3.56 7.83 -7.22
N THR A 74 -4.08 7.04 -8.16
CA THR A 74 -5.44 7.19 -8.69
C THR A 74 -6.47 7.00 -7.59
N THR A 75 -6.32 5.95 -6.78
CA THR A 75 -7.21 5.67 -5.63
C THR A 75 -7.19 6.81 -4.61
N ALA A 76 -6.00 7.29 -4.21
CA ALA A 76 -5.86 8.42 -3.29
C ALA A 76 -6.52 9.69 -3.84
N GLN A 77 -6.33 9.98 -5.13
CA GLN A 77 -6.91 11.15 -5.78
C GLN A 77 -8.44 11.12 -5.79
N GLN A 78 -9.02 9.94 -6.04
CA GLN A 78 -10.48 9.75 -6.05
C GLN A 78 -11.10 9.84 -4.66
N LEU A 79 -10.39 9.40 -3.61
CA LEU A 79 -10.91 9.35 -2.25
C LEU A 79 -10.73 10.66 -1.47
N LEU A 80 -9.55 11.27 -1.56
CA LEU A 80 -9.11 12.24 -0.54
C LEU A 80 -9.34 13.71 -0.91
N GLN A 81 -9.61 14.01 -2.19
CA GLN A 81 -9.89 15.37 -2.68
C GLN A 81 -8.93 16.43 -2.10
N LYS A 82 -9.35 17.20 -1.08
CA LYS A 82 -8.55 18.25 -0.42
C LYS A 82 -7.33 17.70 0.34
N ASN A 83 -7.40 16.48 0.85
CA ASN A 83 -6.32 15.83 1.59
C ASN A 83 -5.35 15.04 0.69
N TYR A 84 -5.63 14.98 -0.62
CA TYR A 84 -4.84 14.21 -1.58
C TYR A 84 -3.35 14.57 -1.54
N ASN A 85 -2.99 15.85 -1.59
CA ASN A 85 -1.57 16.25 -1.65
C ASN A 85 -0.78 15.80 -0.41
N SER A 86 -1.40 15.84 0.77
CA SER A 86 -0.76 15.39 2.02
C SER A 86 -0.51 13.88 2.00
N CYS A 87 -1.52 13.09 1.63
CA CYS A 87 -1.37 11.64 1.48
C CYS A 87 -0.38 11.29 0.36
N TYR A 88 -0.43 12.01 -0.76
CA TYR A 88 0.44 11.74 -1.90
C TYR A 88 1.91 11.97 -1.58
N ASN A 89 2.25 12.98 -0.77
CA ASN A 89 3.62 13.17 -0.30
C ASN A 89 4.11 11.95 0.51
N ASN A 90 3.30 11.46 1.45
CA ASN A 90 3.63 10.25 2.21
C ASN A 90 3.77 9.01 1.29
N LEU A 91 2.90 8.88 0.27
CA LEU A 91 3.02 7.81 -0.72
C LEU A 91 4.33 7.92 -1.51
N VAL A 92 4.76 9.13 -1.88
CA VAL A 92 6.04 9.36 -2.58
C VAL A 92 7.22 8.93 -1.72
N ASP A 93 7.19 9.14 -0.41
CA ASP A 93 8.26 8.68 0.48
C ASP A 93 8.39 7.15 0.41
N TYR A 94 7.27 6.41 0.55
CA TYR A 94 7.27 4.95 0.42
C TYR A 94 7.68 4.48 -0.99
N PHE A 95 7.26 5.18 -2.04
CA PHE A 95 7.66 4.87 -3.41
C PHE A 95 9.18 5.02 -3.59
N THR A 96 9.73 6.08 -3.04
CA THR A 96 11.16 6.40 -3.15
C THR A 96 12.01 5.33 -2.46
N GLU A 97 11.60 4.87 -1.28
CA GLU A 97 12.31 3.80 -0.55
C GLU A 97 12.38 2.50 -1.36
N VAL A 98 11.25 2.07 -1.95
CA VAL A 98 11.22 0.87 -2.80
C VAL A 98 12.02 1.09 -4.08
N GLU A 99 11.89 2.24 -4.75
CA GLU A 99 12.65 2.53 -5.96
C GLU A 99 14.16 2.51 -5.73
N TRP A 100 14.64 3.08 -4.62
CA TRP A 100 16.06 3.01 -4.27
C TRP A 100 16.54 1.57 -4.14
N LEU A 101 15.77 0.72 -3.46
CA LEU A 101 16.06 -0.70 -3.36
C LEU A 101 16.10 -1.39 -4.73
N LEU A 102 15.12 -1.12 -5.59
CA LEU A 102 15.02 -1.70 -6.93
C LEU A 102 16.15 -1.25 -7.88
N HIS A 103 16.84 -0.15 -7.55
CA HIS A 103 18.00 0.30 -8.31
C HIS A 103 19.29 -0.47 -7.99
N ASP A 104 19.35 -1.15 -6.86
CA ASP A 104 20.49 -1.93 -6.37
C ASP A 104 20.52 -3.36 -6.91
N LYS A 105 21.55 -4.12 -6.54
CA LYS A 105 21.63 -5.56 -6.77
C LYS A 105 21.31 -6.31 -5.48
N PRO A 106 20.58 -7.44 -5.52
CA PRO A 106 20.37 -8.27 -4.35
C PRO A 106 21.71 -8.88 -3.87
N LEU A 107 22.06 -8.64 -2.61
CA LEU A 107 23.27 -9.12 -1.92
C LEU A 107 22.95 -10.01 -0.70
N ARG A 108 21.65 -10.19 -0.40
CA ARG A 108 21.11 -11.00 0.69
C ARG A 108 20.06 -11.98 0.16
N GLU A 109 19.57 -12.85 1.03
CA GLU A 109 18.52 -13.82 0.70
C GLU A 109 17.21 -13.14 0.25
N PHE A 110 16.41 -13.86 -0.52
CA PHE A 110 15.14 -13.36 -1.09
C PHE A 110 14.22 -12.78 0.00
N ASP A 111 14.03 -13.49 1.11
CA ASP A 111 13.11 -13.09 2.18
C ASP A 111 13.46 -11.72 2.78
N TYR A 112 14.75 -11.36 2.82
CA TYR A 112 15.19 -10.03 3.27
C TYR A 112 14.61 -8.92 2.40
N TYR A 113 14.58 -9.12 1.07
CA TYR A 113 14.05 -8.15 0.12
C TYR A 113 12.53 -8.23 0.00
N TYR A 114 11.98 -9.44 0.08
CA TYR A 114 10.54 -9.67 0.11
C TYR A 114 9.88 -8.86 1.23
N ASP A 115 10.40 -8.96 2.46
CA ASP A 115 9.81 -8.27 3.62
C ASP A 115 9.87 -6.75 3.48
N GLN A 116 10.92 -6.20 2.85
CA GLN A 116 11.04 -4.75 2.59
C GLN A 116 10.12 -4.26 1.49
N ILE A 117 9.91 -5.05 0.43
CA ILE A 117 9.11 -4.64 -0.73
C ILE A 117 7.62 -4.84 -0.46
N VAL A 118 7.23 -5.99 0.09
CA VAL A 118 5.83 -6.40 0.19
C VAL A 118 5.09 -5.64 1.28
N CYS A 119 5.74 -5.35 2.42
CA CYS A 119 5.10 -4.64 3.54
C CYS A 119 4.63 -3.22 3.19
N VAL A 120 5.19 -2.62 2.13
CA VAL A 120 4.79 -1.28 1.67
C VAL A 120 3.33 -1.25 1.21
N GLY A 121 2.76 -2.40 0.81
CA GLY A 121 1.34 -2.53 0.51
C GLY A 121 0.43 -2.09 1.66
N GLU A 122 0.74 -2.50 2.88
CA GLU A 122 0.04 -2.11 4.11
C GLU A 122 0.26 -0.64 4.44
N LEU A 123 1.48 -0.12 4.23
CA LEU A 123 1.80 1.30 4.49
C LEU A 123 1.02 2.23 3.56
N MET A 124 1.01 1.92 2.26
CA MET A 124 0.24 2.67 1.26
C MET A 124 -1.26 2.64 1.55
N SER A 125 -1.79 1.47 1.91
CA SER A 125 -3.22 1.32 2.22
C SER A 125 -3.61 2.04 3.49
N THR A 126 -2.78 1.96 4.53
CA THR A 126 -2.97 2.73 5.76
C THR A 126 -2.98 4.22 5.48
N CYS A 127 -2.01 4.72 4.69
CA CYS A 127 -1.92 6.13 4.33
C CYS A 127 -3.15 6.66 3.60
N ILE A 128 -3.79 5.84 2.77
CA ILE A 128 -4.98 6.23 1.99
C ILE A 128 -6.25 6.18 2.85
N VAL A 129 -6.33 5.24 3.80
CA VAL A 129 -7.54 5.01 4.61
C VAL A 129 -7.58 5.89 5.87
N SER A 130 -6.43 6.33 6.38
CA SER A 130 -6.31 7.12 7.63
C SER A 130 -6.78 8.56 7.51
#